data_AF-A0A952PZ14-F1
#
_entry.id   AF-A0A952PZ14-F1
#
_cell.length_a   1.000
_cell.length_b   1.000
_cell.length_c   1.000
_cell.angle_alpha   90.00
_cell.angle_beta   90.00
_cell.angle_gamma   90.00
#
_symmetry.space_group_name_H-M   'P 1'
#
loop_
_entity.id
_entity.type
_entity.pdbx_description
1 polymer ?
#
loop_
_entity_poly.entity_id
_entity_poly.type
_entity_poly.pdbx_seq_one_letter_code
_entity_poly.pdbx_strand_id
1 'polypeptide(L)'
;MSKKPAWIETVDEADAADAVKAAYEECGDRKTGKVDHIMKVHSLHPQSMLDHQQLYVTLMYGRGPLSRPQREMIGTVVSALNHCVY
;
A
#
# COMPACT_ATOMS: atom_id res chain seq x y z
N MET A 1 7.95 21.09 -0.92
CA MET A 1 7.53 20.36 -2.13
C MET A 1 6.68 19.19 -1.68
N SER A 2 5.38 19.19 -1.98
CA SER A 2 4.57 17.98 -1.75
C SER A 2 5.17 16.88 -2.64
N LYS A 3 5.78 15.86 -2.04
CA LYS A 3 6.40 14.76 -2.78
C LYS A 3 5.27 13.95 -3.40
N LYS A 4 5.06 14.08 -4.72
CA LYS A 4 4.16 13.21 -5.45
C LYS A 4 4.50 11.75 -5.12
N PRO A 5 3.50 10.88 -4.85
CA PRO A 5 3.74 9.49 -4.47
C PRO A 5 4.40 8.67 -5.59
N ALA A 6 4.17 9.03 -6.86
CA ALA A 6 4.78 8.41 -8.03
C ALA A 6 4.88 9.40 -9.21
N TRP A 7 5.42 8.93 -10.34
CA TRP A 7 5.52 9.67 -11.60
C TRP A 7 4.21 9.70 -12.41
N ILE A 8 3.24 8.86 -12.05
CA ILE A 8 1.89 8.82 -12.63
C ILE A 8 0.94 9.78 -11.89
N GLU A 9 -0.22 10.02 -12.49
CA GLU A 9 -1.35 10.67 -11.81
C GLU A 9 -1.83 9.82 -10.64
N THR A 10 -2.15 10.46 -9.52
CA THR A 10 -2.72 9.84 -8.32
C THR A 10 -3.76 10.76 -7.71
N VAL A 11 -4.77 10.19 -7.06
CA VAL A 11 -5.84 10.95 -6.38
C VAL A 11 -5.47 11.12 -4.91
N ASP A 12 -5.38 12.35 -4.43
CA ASP A 12 -5.14 12.61 -2.99
C ASP A 12 -6.40 12.35 -2.16
N GLU A 13 -6.24 12.12 -0.85
CA GLU A 13 -7.35 11.76 0.03
C GLU A 13 -8.46 12.83 0.06
N ALA A 14 -8.10 14.11 -0.10
CA ALA A 14 -9.03 15.23 -0.13
C ALA A 14 -9.93 15.26 -1.38
N ASP A 15 -9.44 14.70 -2.48
CA ASP A 15 -10.11 14.68 -3.79
C ASP A 15 -10.75 13.31 -4.09
N ALA A 16 -10.56 12.33 -3.20
CA ALA A 16 -11.07 10.97 -3.38
C ALA A 16 -12.60 10.94 -3.33
N ALA A 17 -13.21 10.37 -4.36
CA ALA A 17 -14.64 10.16 -4.47
C ALA A 17 -14.97 8.70 -4.79
N ASP A 18 -16.24 8.34 -4.59
CA ASP A 18 -16.83 7.05 -4.98
C ASP A 18 -15.96 5.84 -4.59
N ALA A 19 -15.60 5.00 -5.56
CA ALA A 19 -14.82 3.78 -5.34
C ALA A 19 -13.40 4.04 -4.80
N VAL A 20 -12.78 5.17 -5.15
CA VAL A 20 -11.44 5.53 -4.64
C VAL A 20 -11.52 5.82 -3.15
N LYS A 21 -12.52 6.60 -2.73
CA LYS A 21 -12.74 6.94 -1.32
C LYS A 21 -13.01 5.70 -0.48
N ALA A 22 -13.88 4.81 -0.97
CA ALA A 22 -14.16 3.55 -0.27
C ALA A 22 -12.91 2.67 -0.13
N ALA A 23 -12.06 2.59 -1.16
CA ALA A 23 -10.81 1.82 -1.09
C ALA A 23 -9.80 2.45 -0.11
N TYR A 24 -9.71 3.79 -0.06
CA TYR A 24 -8.88 4.51 0.90
C TYR A 24 -9.35 4.34 2.35
N GLU A 25 -10.66 4.30 2.61
CA GLU A 25 -11.20 4.03 3.94
C GLU A 25 -10.85 2.61 4.43
N GLU A 26 -10.77 1.64 3.53
CA GLU A 26 -10.40 0.25 3.85
C GLU A 26 -8.88 0.08 4.04
N CYS A 27 -8.06 0.70 3.18
CA CYS A 27 -6.61 0.49 3.16
C CYS A 27 -5.83 1.50 4.02
N GLY A 28 -6.42 2.66 4.31
CA GLY A 28 -5.77 3.75 5.04
C GLY A 28 -5.61 3.49 6.54
N ASP A 29 -4.71 4.25 7.16
CA ASP A 29 -4.55 4.23 8.61
C ASP A 29 -5.82 4.77 9.28
N ARG A 30 -6.51 3.90 10.02
CA ARG A 30 -7.81 4.22 10.66
C ARG A 30 -7.75 5.34 11.70
N LYS A 31 -6.56 5.72 12.20
CA LYS A 31 -6.40 6.77 13.21
C LYS A 31 -6.14 8.12 12.57
N THR A 32 -5.40 8.14 11.48
CA THR A 32 -4.90 9.37 10.83
C THR A 32 -5.60 9.68 9.52
N GLY A 33 -6.28 8.70 8.92
CA GLY A 33 -6.89 8.79 7.60
C GLY A 33 -5.89 8.86 6.44
N LYS A 34 -4.59 8.68 6.73
CA LYS A 34 -3.54 8.74 5.71
C LYS A 34 -3.45 7.42 4.95
N VAL A 35 -3.23 7.53 3.64
CA VAL A 35 -3.01 6.37 2.78
C VAL A 35 -1.54 6.32 2.36
N ASP A 36 -0.91 5.16 2.58
CA ASP A 36 0.48 4.94 2.18
C ASP A 36 0.64 5.12 0.66
N HIS A 37 1.78 5.66 0.22
CA HIS A 37 1.98 5.95 -1.20
C HIS A 37 1.85 4.68 -2.08
N ILE A 38 2.28 3.52 -1.59
CA ILE A 38 2.12 2.23 -2.28
C ILE A 38 0.66 1.86 -2.55
N MET A 39 -0.27 2.34 -1.73
CA MET A 39 -1.70 2.16 -1.97
C MET A 39 -2.24 3.29 -2.86
N LYS A 40 -1.77 4.53 -2.68
CA LYS A 40 -2.16 5.66 -3.54
C LYS A 40 -1.85 5.47 -5.02
N VAL A 41 -0.77 4.76 -5.38
CA VAL A 41 -0.47 4.48 -6.81
C VAL A 41 -1.55 3.65 -7.50
N HIS A 42 -2.41 2.96 -6.75
CA HIS A 42 -3.56 2.23 -7.27
C HIS A 42 -4.83 3.09 -7.41
N SER A 43 -4.79 4.39 -7.10
CA SER A 43 -5.98 5.25 -7.05
C SER A 43 -6.75 5.33 -8.37
N LEU A 44 -6.05 5.16 -9.50
CA LEU A 44 -6.67 5.13 -10.83
C LEU A 44 -7.42 3.83 -11.12
N HIS A 45 -7.21 2.78 -10.32
CA HIS A 45 -7.89 1.50 -10.41
C HIS A 45 -8.14 0.92 -9.00
N PRO A 46 -9.18 1.39 -8.26
CA PRO A 46 -9.38 1.09 -6.84
C PRO A 46 -9.44 -0.40 -6.50
N GLN A 47 -9.99 -1.24 -7.38
CA GLN A 47 -10.02 -2.69 -7.14
C GLN A 47 -8.61 -3.28 -7.01
N SER A 48 -7.62 -2.75 -7.74
CA SER A 48 -6.24 -3.24 -7.66
C SER A 48 -5.58 -2.90 -6.33
N MET A 49 -6.02 -1.82 -5.68
CA MET A 49 -5.59 -1.45 -4.33
C MET A 49 -6.10 -2.45 -3.29
N LEU A 50 -7.38 -2.81 -3.39
CA LEU A 50 -8.01 -3.78 -2.50
C LEU A 50 -7.37 -5.16 -2.66
N ASP A 51 -7.11 -5.59 -3.90
CA ASP A 51 -6.46 -6.87 -4.18
C ASP A 51 -5.01 -6.90 -3.66
N HIS A 52 -4.26 -5.80 -3.82
CA HIS A 52 -2.92 -5.66 -3.24
C HIS A 52 -2.99 -5.77 -1.71
N GLN A 53 -3.82 -4.95 -1.07
CA GLN A 53 -3.97 -4.94 0.39
C GLN A 53 -4.34 -6.34 0.92
N GLN A 54 -5.26 -7.02 0.26
CA GLN A 54 -5.66 -8.39 0.63
C GLN A 54 -4.46 -9.34 0.59
N LEU A 55 -3.73 -9.37 -0.52
CA LEU A 55 -2.55 -10.22 -0.68
C LEU A 55 -1.49 -9.89 0.38
N TYR A 56 -1.19 -8.61 0.58
CA TYR A 56 -0.22 -8.14 1.55
C TYR A 56 -0.58 -8.56 2.98
N VAL A 57 -1.83 -8.37 3.39
CA VAL A 57 -2.30 -8.77 4.73
C VAL A 57 -2.23 -10.29 4.90
N THR A 58 -2.67 -11.06 3.91
CA THR A 58 -2.58 -12.52 3.93
C THR A 58 -1.13 -12.97 4.10
N LEU A 59 -0.21 -12.42 3.30
CA LEU A 59 1.20 -12.84 3.30
C LEU A 59 1.99 -12.33 4.50
N MET A 60 1.74 -11.12 5.00
CA MET A 60 2.56 -10.52 6.07
C MET A 60 2.02 -10.77 7.48
N TYR A 61 0.69 -10.82 7.64
CA TYR A 61 0.03 -10.93 8.94
C TYR A 61 -0.73 -12.24 9.14
N GLY A 62 -1.06 -12.95 8.06
CA GLY A 62 -1.72 -14.26 8.13
C GLY A 62 -0.89 -15.33 8.83
N ARG A 63 -1.56 -16.33 9.41
CA ARG A 63 -0.88 -17.48 10.04
C ARG A 63 -0.05 -18.24 9.00
N GLY A 64 1.14 -18.66 9.39
CA GLY A 64 2.05 -19.39 8.52
C GLY A 64 3.31 -19.83 9.25
N PRO A 65 4.18 -20.63 8.60
CA PRO A 65 5.38 -21.19 9.22
C PRO A 65 6.46 -20.14 9.50
N LEU A 66 6.39 -18.96 8.87
CA LEU A 66 7.32 -17.86 9.08
C LEU A 66 6.72 -16.82 10.03
N SER A 67 7.52 -16.38 10.99
CA SER A 67 7.21 -15.23 11.84
C SER A 67 7.22 -13.92 11.03
N ARG A 68 6.55 -12.89 11.54
CA ARG A 68 6.53 -11.57 10.88
C ARG A 68 7.94 -10.99 10.66
N PRO A 69 8.86 -10.98 11.62
CA PRO A 69 10.22 -10.49 11.39
C PRO A 69 10.96 -11.23 10.26
N GLN A 70 10.75 -12.56 10.11
CA GLN A 70 11.35 -13.31 9.00
C GLN A 70 10.80 -12.87 7.63
N ARG A 71 9.50 -12.58 7.55
CA ARG A 71 8.86 -12.09 6.32
C ARG A 71 9.39 -10.69 5.95
N GLU A 72 9.50 -9.80 6.92
CA GLU A 72 10.10 -8.46 6.73
C GLU A 72 11.58 -8.53 6.32
N MET A 73 12.35 -9.46 6.91
CA MET A 73 13.75 -9.69 6.54
C MET A 73 13.87 -10.10 5.06
N ILE A 74 13.00 -11.01 4.58
CA ILE A 74 12.95 -11.40 3.17
C ILE A 74 12.65 -10.18 2.30
N GLY A 75 11.60 -9.41 2.64
CA GLY A 75 11.23 -8.21 1.89
C GLY A 75 12.36 -7.18 1.82
N THR A 76 13.07 -6.96 2.93
CA THR A 76 14.21 -6.03 3.02
C THR A 76 15.37 -6.47 2.14
N VAL A 77 15.75 -7.76 2.19
CA VAL A 77 16.86 -8.29 1.39
C VAL A 77 16.53 -8.23 -0.11
N VAL A 78 15.31 -8.61 -0.51
CA VAL A 78 14.87 -8.53 -1.91
C VAL A 78 14.88 -7.08 -2.40
N SER A 79 14.41 -6.14 -1.58
CA SER A 79 14.42 -4.71 -1.92
C SER A 79 15.84 -4.16 -2.10
N ALA A 80 16.76 -4.54 -1.20
CA ALA A 80 18.17 -4.15 -1.30
C ALA A 80 18.84 -4.70 -2.57
N LEU A 81 18.57 -5.96 -2.92
CA LEU A 81 19.08 -6.59 -4.15
C LEU A 81 18.54 -5.91 -5.41
N ASN A 82 17.30 -5.43 -5.37
CA ASN A 82 16.64 -4.75 -6.48
C ASN A 82 16.89 -3.22 -6.50
N HIS A 83 17.66 -2.69 -5.55
CA HIS A 83 17.82 -1.24 -5.37
C HIS A 83 16.49 -0.47 -5.26
N CYS A 84 15.49 -1.08 -4.63
CA CYS A 84 14.19 -0.46 -4.41
C CYS A 84 14.27 0.51 -3.22
N VAL A 85 14.05 1.80 -3.48
CA VAL A 85 14.24 2.89 -2.49
C VAL A 85 13.00 3.16 -1.64
N TYR A 86 11.81 2.89 -2.18
CA TYR A 86 10.55 3.01 -1.45
C TYR A 86 10.51 2.01 -0.31
#